data_AF-A0A1M6EQI3-F1
#
_entry.id   AF-A0A1M6EQI3-F1
#
_cell.length_a   1.000
_cell.length_b   1.000
_cell.length_c   1.000
_cell.angle_alpha   90.00
_cell.angle_beta   90.00
_cell.angle_gamma   90.00
#
_symmetry.space_group_name_H-M   'P 1'
#
loop_
_entity.id
_entity.type
_entity.pdbx_description
1 polymer ?
#
loop_
_entity_poly.entity_id
_entity_poly.type
_entity_poly.pdbx_seq_one_letter_code
_entity_poly.pdbx_strand_id
1 'polypeptide(L)'
;MTFGEIETFLAGFYRRNRETWEQTRILGYIIAQANSTKKLKQTDIIRFPWDSEDIEIKDTSVSDEDMKRLREMAKQIEKTL
;
A
#
# COMPACT_ATOMS: atom_id res chain seq x y z
N MET A 1 9.00 15.35 12.53
CA MET A 1 8.88 14.03 11.91
C MET A 1 9.18 12.99 12.97
N THR A 2 8.19 12.21 13.40
CA THR A 2 8.34 11.19 14.44
C THR A 2 8.83 9.87 13.85
N PHE A 3 9.36 8.97 14.68
CA PHE A 3 9.82 7.65 14.21
C PHE A 3 8.69 6.87 13.52
N GLY A 4 7.47 6.91 14.05
CA GLY A 4 6.31 6.26 13.43
C GLY A 4 5.91 6.88 12.09
N GLU A 5 6.09 8.19 11.90
CA GLU A 5 5.88 8.84 10.60
C GLU A 5 6.90 8.35 9.56
N ILE A 6 8.16 8.15 9.96
CA ILE A 6 9.21 7.61 9.09
C ILE A 6 8.89 6.17 8.70
N GLU A 7 8.50 5.32 9.65
CA GLU A 7 8.10 3.94 9.38
C GLU A 7 6.92 3.87 8.40
N THR A 8 5.90 4.70 8.62
CA THR A 8 4.72 4.76 7.75
C THR A 8 5.10 5.22 6.34
N PHE A 9 5.99 6.22 6.23
CA PHE A 9 6.51 6.69 4.95
C PHE A 9 7.29 5.60 4.21
N LEU A 10 8.22 4.91 4.89
CA LEU A 10 9.01 3.83 4.29
C LEU A 10 8.13 2.65 3.86
N ALA A 11 7.13 2.30 4.66
CA ALA A 11 6.16 1.26 4.31
C ALA A 11 5.35 1.62 3.04
N GLY A 12 5.03 2.91 2.83
CA GLY A 12 4.31 3.37 1.64
C GLY A 12 5.19 3.71 0.44
N PHE A 13 6.51 3.80 0.61
CA PHE A 13 7.42 4.40 -0.36
C PHE A 13 7.35 3.76 -1.76
N TYR A 14 7.24 2.43 -1.82
CA TYR A 14 7.17 1.68 -3.07
C TYR A 14 5.97 2.08 -3.95
N ARG A 15 4.88 2.61 -3.35
CA ARG A 15 3.65 2.97 -4.06
C ARG A 15 3.87 4.11 -5.06
N ARG A 16 4.89 4.95 -4.85
CA ARG A 16 5.23 6.05 -5.75
C ARG A 16 5.64 5.58 -7.14
N ASN A 17 6.30 4.42 -7.24
CA ASN A 17 6.78 3.87 -8.51
C ASN A 17 5.85 2.78 -9.06
N ARG A 18 4.69 2.58 -8.44
CA ARG A 18 3.75 1.51 -8.77
C ARG A 18 3.34 1.55 -10.24
N GLU A 19 3.00 2.73 -10.75
CA GLU A 19 2.59 2.89 -12.16
C GLU A 19 3.69 2.47 -13.13
N THR A 20 4.93 2.91 -12.90
CA THR A 20 6.08 2.55 -13.73
C THR A 20 6.32 1.03 -13.72
N TRP A 21 6.22 0.41 -12.54
CA TRP A 21 6.38 -1.05 -12.41
C TRP A 21 5.27 -1.80 -13.13
N GLU A 22 4.03 -1.34 -13.03
CA GLU A 22 2.89 -1.89 -13.77
C GLU A 22 3.05 -1.74 -15.28
N GLN A 23 3.51 -0.57 -15.75
CA GLN A 23 3.78 -0.34 -17.16
C GLN A 23 4.83 -1.32 -17.70
N THR A 24 5.92 -1.54 -16.96
CA THR A 24 6.93 -2.54 -17.31
C THR A 24 6.35 -3.96 -17.34
N ARG A 25 5.51 -4.32 -16.35
CA ARG A 25 4.82 -5.63 -16.32
C ARG A 25 3.91 -5.84 -17.52
N ILE A 26 3.16 -4.81 -17.93
CA ILE A 26 2.27 -4.86 -19.09
C ILE A 26 3.08 -5.05 -20.38
N LEU A 27 4.19 -4.32 -20.55
CA LEU A 27 5.07 -4.48 -21.71
C LEU A 27 5.63 -5.92 -21.79
N GLY A 28 6.14 -6.43 -20.67
CA GLY A 28 6.63 -7.81 -20.59
C GLY A 28 5.53 -8.85 -20.88
N TYR A 29 4.32 -8.63 -20.36
CA TYR A 29 3.16 -9.47 -20.63
C TYR A 29 2.79 -9.50 -22.12
N ILE A 30 2.73 -8.35 -22.79
CA ILE A 30 2.42 -8.28 -24.22
C ILE A 30 3.44 -9.08 -25.03
N ILE A 31 4.73 -8.88 -24.75
CA ILE A 31 5.82 -9.58 -25.44
C ILE A 31 5.72 -11.10 -25.21
N ALA A 32 5.57 -11.53 -23.96
CA ALA A 32 5.51 -12.95 -23.61
C ALA A 32 4.26 -13.62 -24.18
N GLN A 33 3.09 -12.97 -24.10
CA GLN A 33 1.83 -13.49 -24.60
C GLN A 33 1.82 -13.61 -26.13
N ALA A 34 2.45 -12.66 -26.85
CA ALA A 34 2.58 -12.71 -28.30
C ALA A 34 3.46 -13.88 -28.79
N ASN A 35 4.40 -14.34 -27.96
CA ASN A 35 5.34 -15.42 -28.28
C ASN A 35 4.99 -16.76 -27.59
N SER A 36 3.80 -16.86 -27.00
CA SER A 36 3.36 -18.04 -26.25
C SER A 36 1.98 -18.49 -26.71
N THR A 37 1.78 -19.79 -26.81
CA THR A 37 0.45 -20.40 -27.04
C THR A 37 -0.35 -20.55 -25.74
N LYS A 38 0.31 -20.37 -24.58
CA LYS A 38 -0.36 -20.41 -23.27
C LYS A 38 -1.01 -19.06 -22.99
N LYS A 39 -2.17 -19.09 -22.32
CA LYS A 39 -2.80 -17.90 -21.77
C LYS A 39 -2.12 -17.55 -20.45
N LEU A 40 -1.30 -16.50 -20.47
CA LEU A 40 -0.56 -16.01 -19.31
C LEU A 40 -1.44 -15.04 -18.50
N LYS A 41 -1.11 -14.88 -17.22
CA LYS A 41 -1.54 -13.76 -16.39
C LYS A 41 -0.38 -12.77 -16.27
N GLN A 42 -0.69 -11.50 -16.00
CA GLN A 42 0.35 -10.49 -15.75
C GLN A 42 1.26 -10.86 -14.58
N THR A 43 0.71 -11.51 -13.55
CA THR A 43 1.43 -12.03 -12.38
C THR A 43 2.31 -13.24 -12.68
N ASP A 44 2.19 -13.86 -13.85
CA ASP A 44 3.12 -14.90 -14.31
C ASP A 44 4.43 -14.29 -14.87
N ILE A 45 4.42 -13.00 -15.21
CA ILE A 45 5.58 -12.28 -15.75
C ILE A 45 6.43 -11.71 -14.61
N ILE A 46 5.82 -10.86 -13.77
CA ILE A 46 6.43 -10.25 -12.59
C ILE A 46 5.36 -10.21 -11.50
N ARG A 47 5.70 -10.71 -10.30
CA ARG A 47 4.86 -10.60 -9.11
C ARG A 47 5.32 -9.40 -8.27
N PHE A 48 4.36 -8.58 -7.87
CA PHE A 48 4.58 -7.44 -6.99
C PHE A 48 4.05 -7.68 -5.59
N PRO A 49 4.55 -6.94 -4.58
CA PRO A 49 4.11 -7.09 -3.19
C PRO A 49 2.60 -6.86 -2.96
N TRP A 50 1.95 -6.14 -3.87
CA TRP A 50 0.50 -5.87 -3.81
C TRP A 50 -0.36 -6.85 -4.60
N ASP A 51 0.23 -7.88 -5.21
CA ASP A 51 -0.53 -8.97 -5.83
C ASP A 51 -0.89 -10.06 -4.82
N SER A 52 -0.31 -10.03 -3.62
CA SER A 52 -0.61 -10.96 -2.53
C SER A 52 -2.00 -10.70 -1.97
N GLU A 53 -2.79 -11.76 -1.82
CA GLU A 53 -4.07 -11.73 -1.09
C GLU A 53 -3.86 -11.43 0.41
N ASP A 54 -2.64 -11.64 0.91
CA ASP A 54 -2.19 -11.38 2.28
C ASP A 54 -1.88 -9.90 2.58
N ILE A 55 -2.27 -8.96 1.71
CA ILE A 55 -2.46 -7.59 2.20
C ILE A 55 -3.68 -7.68 3.12
N GLU A 56 -3.46 -8.06 4.37
CA GLU A 56 -4.37 -7.76 5.45
C GLU A 56 -4.75 -6.30 5.24
N ILE A 57 -5.97 -6.08 4.76
CA ILE A 57 -6.66 -4.82 4.95
C ILE A 57 -6.81 -4.79 6.47
N LYS A 58 -5.75 -4.39 7.17
CA LYS A 58 -5.80 -4.08 8.59
C LYS A 58 -6.98 -3.16 8.69
N ASP A 59 -7.99 -3.60 9.45
CA ASP A 59 -9.21 -2.87 9.60
C ASP A 59 -8.85 -1.42 9.98
N THR A 60 -9.01 -0.52 9.02
CA THR A 60 -8.73 0.91 9.19
C THR A 60 -9.92 1.62 9.80
N SER A 61 -10.93 0.87 10.26
CA SER A 61 -12.00 1.42 11.06
C SER A 61 -11.42 2.00 12.35
N VAL A 62 -11.84 3.23 12.64
CA VAL A 62 -11.51 3.90 13.90
C VAL A 62 -12.53 3.44 14.92
N SER A 63 -12.09 2.75 15.97
CA SER A 63 -12.97 2.35 17.07
C SER A 63 -13.50 3.56 17.83
N ASP A 64 -14.67 3.42 18.46
CA ASP A 64 -15.22 4.42 19.37
C ASP A 64 -14.24 4.73 20.53
N GLU A 65 -13.43 3.75 20.92
CA GLU A 65 -12.37 3.91 21.93
C GLU A 65 -11.23 4.81 21.42
N ASP A 66 -10.79 4.60 20.18
CA ASP A 66 -9.77 5.46 19.55
C ASP A 66 -10.28 6.89 19.44
N MET A 67 -11.56 7.06 19.10
CA MET A 67 -12.18 8.38 18.98
C MET A 67 -12.26 9.11 20.32
N LYS A 68 -12.56 8.39 21.43
CA LYS A 68 -12.51 8.96 22.78
C LYS A 68 -11.09 9.40 23.15
N ARG A 69 -10.09 8.53 22.93
CA ARG A 69 -8.68 8.84 23.20
C ARG A 69 -8.20 10.09 22.44
N LEU A 70 -8.52 10.17 21.15
CA LEU A 70 -8.14 11.31 20.31
C LEU A 70 -8.79 12.61 20.78
N ARG A 71 -10.06 12.58 21.22
CA ARG A 71 -10.75 13.74 21.79
C ARG A 71 -10.14 14.19 23.11
N GLU A 72 -9.73 13.26 23.96
CA GLU A 72 -9.04 13.59 25.23
C GLU A 72 -7.66 14.21 24.99
N MET A 73 -6.88 13.66 24.05
CA MET A 73 -5.61 14.25 23.63
C MET A 73 -5.80 15.68 23.10
N ALA A 74 -6.82 15.90 22.26
CA ALA A 74 -7.13 17.23 21.73
C ALA A 74 -7.45 18.24 22.85
N LYS A 75 -8.25 17.84 23.85
CA LYS A 75 -8.57 18.70 25.01
C LYS A 75 -7.36 19.00 25.89
N GLN A 76 -6.41 18.07 26.01
CA GLN A 76 -5.17 18.34 26.75
C GLN A 76 -4.30 19.36 26.01
N ILE A 77 -4.18 19.22 24.68
CA ILE A 77 -3.44 20.16 23.83
C ILE A 77 -4.05 21.57 23.92
N GLU A 78 -5.38 21.67 23.86
CA GLU A 78 -6.12 22.92 23.99
C GLU A 78 -5.86 23.65 25.32
N LYS A 79 -5.62 22.92 26.42
CA LYS A 79 -5.28 23.52 27.73
C LYS A 79 -3.84 24.01 27.83
N THR A 80 -2.95 23.50 26.98
CA THR A 80 -1.54 23.89 26.91
C THR A 80 -1.25 25.00 25.89
N LEU A 81 -2.26 25.39 25.11
CA LEU A 81 -2.26 26.56 24.22
C LEU A 81 -2.84 27.77 24.94
#